data_AF-A0A7Z0Q0V7-F1
#
_entry.id   AF-A0A7Z0Q0V7-F1
#
_cell.length_a   1.000
_cell.length_b   1.000
_cell.length_c   1.000
_cell.angle_alpha   90.00
_cell.angle_beta   90.00
_cell.angle_gamma   90.00
#
_symmetry.space_group_name_H-M   'P 1'
#
loop_
_entity.id
_entity.type
_entity.pdbx_description
1 polymer ?
#
loop_
_entity_poly.entity_id
_entity_poly.type
_entity_poly.pdbx_seq_one_letter_code
_entity_poly.pdbx_strand_id
1 'polypeptide(L)' 'MVSTATTFRTQLSRVTLIGERRRADLVLPSDTPIGQLLPDILRLLDDRVATRPTTRQLLTADGAALPHDATL' A
#
# COMPACT_ATOMS: atom_id res chain seq x y z
N MET A 1 18.40 -30.68 13.55
CA MET A 1 17.07 -30.25 13.09
C MET A 1 17.28 -29.10 12.13
N VAL A 2 17.34 -29.37 10.82
CA VAL A 2 17.54 -28.33 9.80
C VAL A 2 16.16 -27.77 9.47
N SER A 3 15.88 -26.55 9.95
CA SER A 3 14.68 -25.82 9.56
C SER A 3 14.79 -25.47 8.08
N THR A 4 13.92 -26.06 7.26
CA THR A 4 13.68 -25.61 5.89
C THR A 4 13.09 -24.21 5.96
N ALA A 5 13.94 -23.18 5.82
CA ALA A 5 13.48 -21.83 5.59
C ALA A 5 12.83 -21.81 4.20
N THR A 6 11.50 -21.90 4.16
CA THR A 6 10.74 -21.66 2.93
C THR A 6 11.08 -20.25 2.48
N THR A 7 11.87 -20.15 1.40
CA THR A 7 12.13 -18.87 0.74
C THR A 7 10.83 -18.49 0.03
N PHE A 8 9.94 -17.80 0.74
CA PHE A 8 8.79 -17.15 0.10
C PHE A 8 9.34 -16.06 -0.80
N ARG A 9 9.20 -16.24 -2.11
CA ARG A 9 9.46 -15.17 -3.06
C ARG A 9 8.31 -14.18 -2.93
N THR A 10 8.58 -13.01 -2.36
CA THR A 10 7.63 -11.90 -2.32
C THR A 10 7.15 -11.60 -3.74
N GLN A 11 5.84 -11.74 -3.95
CA GLN A 11 5.24 -11.32 -5.21
C GLN A 11 5.17 -9.80 -5.24
N LEU A 12 5.50 -9.20 -6.38
CA LEU A 12 5.58 -7.76 -6.53
C LEU A 12 4.57 -7.29 -7.56
N SER A 13 3.82 -6.26 -7.22
CA SER A 13 2.90 -5.57 -8.12
C SER A 13 3.37 -4.14 -8.35
N ARG A 14 3.35 -3.71 -9.61
CA ARG A 14 3.63 -2.32 -9.98
C ARG A 14 2.31 -1.57 -10.04
N VAL A 15 2.21 -0.52 -9.23
CA VAL A 15 1.00 0.30 -9.13
C VAL A 15 1.32 1.77 -9.36
N THR A 16 0.36 2.50 -9.90
CA THR A 16 0.37 3.96 -9.91
C THR A 16 -0.52 4.44 -8.78
N LEU A 17 0.05 5.22 -7.86
CA LEU A 17 -0.68 5.85 -6.78
C LEU A 17 -0.84 7.33 -7.05
N ILE A 18 -2.05 7.84 -6.83
CA ILE A 18 -2.40 9.24 -6.98
C ILE A 18 -2.83 9.74 -5.59
N GLY A 19 -1.96 10.52 -4.95
CA GLY A 19 -2.27 11.25 -3.73
C GLY A 19 -2.68 12.69 -4.04
N GLU A 20 -3.06 13.43 -3.00
CA GLU A 20 -3.54 14.82 -3.14
C GLU A 20 -2.47 15.76 -3.73
N ARG A 21 -1.20 15.56 -3.35
CA ARG A 21 -0.09 16.46 -3.74
C ARG A 21 0.83 15.89 -4.81
N ARG A 22 0.87 14.56 -4.95
CA ARG A 22 1.69 13.92 -5.96
C ARG A 22 1.13 12.61 -6.45
N ARG A 23 1.63 12.22 -7.61
CA ARG A 23 1.52 10.90 -8.18
C ARG A 23 2.88 10.20 -8.13
N ALA A 24 2.88 8.90 -7.88
CA ALA A 24 4.09 8.07 -7.87
C ALA A 24 3.79 6.68 -8.44
N ASP A 25 4.74 6.13 -9.18
CA ASP A 25 4.73 4.72 -9.58
C ASP A 25 5.59 3.94 -8.60
N LEU A 26 5.02 2.94 -7.94
CA LEU A 26 5.67 2.13 -6.92
C LEU A 26 5.62 0.64 -7.30
N VAL A 27 6.59 -0.11 -6.80
CA VAL A 27 6.57 -1.57 -6.81
C VAL A 27 6.38 -2.01 -5.37
N LEU A 28 5.26 -2.70 -5.09
CA LEU A 28 4.84 -3.07 -3.75
C LEU A 28 4.69 -4.59 -3.65
N PRO A 29 4.94 -5.17 -2.45
CA PRO A 29 4.57 -6.55 -2.16
C PRO A 29 3.06 -6.76 -2.35
N SER A 30 2.66 -7.72 -3.19
CA SER A 30 1.26 -8.05 -3.45
C SER A 30 0.69 -9.08 -2.48
N ASP A 31 1.51 -9.63 -1.60
CA ASP A 31 1.13 -10.54 -0.51
C ASP A 31 1.00 -9.84 0.84
N THR A 32 1.27 -8.53 0.90
CA THR A 32 1.22 -7.74 2.12
C THR A 32 -0.11 -6.98 2.22
N PRO A 33 -0.81 -7.02 3.36
CA PRO A 33 -2.06 -6.28 3.54
C PRO A 33 -1.87 -4.77 3.34
N ILE A 34 -2.81 -4.14 2.64
CA ILE A 34 -2.77 -2.72 2.28
C ILE A 34 -2.62 -1.82 3.51
N GLY A 35 -3.27 -2.17 4.62
CA GLY A 35 -3.19 -1.44 5.89
C GLY A 35 -1.77 -1.35 6.45
N GLN A 36 -0.92 -2.35 6.18
CA GLN A 36 0.48 -2.36 6.58
C GLN A 36 1.35 -1.52 5.62
N LEU A 37 1.00 -1.46 4.34
CA LEU A 37 1.70 -0.66 3.33
C LEU A 37 1.36 0.83 3.42
N LEU A 38 0.15 1.18 3.90
CA LEU A 38 -0.37 2.55 3.91
C LEU A 38 0.56 3.59 4.54
N PRO A 39 1.16 3.39 5.74
CA PRO A 39 2.03 4.38 6.36
C PRO A 39 3.22 4.77 5.48
N ASP A 40 3.84 3.78 4.84
CA ASP A 40 4.98 4.00 3.93
C ASP A 40 4.53 4.63 2.62
N ILE A 41 3.40 4.17 2.06
CA ILE A 41 2.77 4.77 0.88
C ILE A 41 2.48 6.26 1.12
N LEU A 42 1.86 6.63 2.25
CA LEU A 42 1.51 8.03 2.56
C LEU A 42 2.77 8.90 2.68
N ARG A 43 3.83 8.38 3.30
CA ARG A 43 5.14 9.05 3.36
C ARG A 43 5.72 9.22 1.95
N LEU A 44 5.66 8.16 1.15
CA LEU A 44 6.01 8.13 -0.27
C LEU A 44 5.02 8.87 -1.18
N LEU A 45 3.92 9.43 -0.66
CA LEU A 45 3.05 10.40 -1.31
C LEU A 45 3.13 11.82 -0.68
N ASP A 46 3.98 12.05 0.34
CA ASP A 46 4.08 13.31 1.11
C ASP A 46 2.69 13.83 1.47
N ASP A 47 1.84 12.86 1.86
CA ASP A 47 0.55 13.11 2.43
C ASP A 47 0.75 13.88 3.74
N ARG A 48 0.04 15.00 3.86
CA ARG A 48 0.17 15.87 5.01
C ARG A 48 -0.82 15.46 6.07
N VAL A 49 -0.40 15.60 7.32
CA VAL A 49 -1.28 15.43 8.47
C VAL A 49 -2.40 16.46 8.35
N ALA A 50 -3.62 15.98 8.28
CA ALA A 50 -4.79 16.84 8.25
C ALA A 50 -4.99 17.52 9.61
N THR A 51 -5.63 18.69 9.61
CA THR A 51 -5.99 19.44 10.83
C THR A 51 -6.85 18.63 11.81
N ARG A 52 -7.53 17.58 11.32
CA ARG A 52 -8.32 16.63 12.13
C ARG A 52 -7.95 15.20 11.74
N PRO A 53 -8.04 14.24 12.69
CA PRO A 53 -7.87 12.82 12.39
C PRO A 53 -8.81 12.40 11.26
N THR A 54 -8.24 11.81 10.23
CA THR A 54 -8.98 11.41 9.02
C THR A 54 -8.43 10.08 8.53
N THR A 55 -9.33 9.16 8.21
CA THR A 55 -8.96 7.85 7.69
C THR A 55 -8.40 8.00 6.27
N ARG A 56 -7.35 7.25 5.95
CA ARG A 56 -6.82 7.12 4.60
C ARG A 56 -7.16 5.74 4.06
N GLN A 57 -7.60 5.70 2.81
CA GLN A 57 -7.94 4.47 2.10
C GLN A 57 -7.43 4.56 0.67
N LEU A 58 -7.05 3.41 0.12
CA LEU A 58 -6.78 3.31 -1.30
C LEU A 58 -8.09 3.07 -2.04
N LEU A 59 -8.25 3.77 -3.15
CA LEU A 59 -9.34 3.55 -4.10
C LEU A 59 -8.73 2.99 -5.38
N THR A 60 -9.39 2.02 -5.98
CA THR A 60 -9.12 1.62 -7.35
C THR A 60 -9.58 2.70 -8.33
N ALA A 61 -9.12 2.63 -9.58
CA ALA A 61 -9.43 3.65 -10.59
C ALA A 61 -10.93 3.73 -10.95
N ASP A 62 -11.68 2.66 -10.72
CA ASP A 62 -13.14 2.60 -10.84
C ASP A 62 -13.89 3.10 -9.58
N GLY A 63 -13.16 3.55 -8.56
CA GLY A 63 -13.71 4.17 -7.35
C GLY A 63 -14.04 3.19 -6.23
N ALA A 64 -13.77 1.90 -6.39
CA ALA A 64 -13.97 0.94 -5.30
C ALA A 64 -12.92 1.12 -4.19
N ALA A 65 -13.36 1.10 -2.94
CA ALA A 65 -12.45 1.18 -1.80
C ALA A 65 -11.79 -0.18 -1.55
N LEU A 66 -10.46 -0.17 -1.40
CA LEU A 66 -9.72 -1.36 -1.01
C LEU A 66 -9.73 -1.49 0.52
N PRO A 67 -10.21 -2.64 1.05
CA PRO A 67 -10.11 -2.95 2.47
C PRO A 67 -8.66 -2.96 2.97
N HIS A 68 -8.44 -2.66 4.25
CA HIS A 68 -7.09 -2.63 4.83
C HIS A 68 -6.46 -4.03 4.99
N ASP A 69 -7.27 -5.07 5.08
CA ASP A 69 -6.86 -6.48 5.15
C ASP A 69 -6.69 -7.12 3.76
N ALA A 70 -7.15 -6.44 2.69
CA ALA A 70 -6.93 -6.89 1.33
C ALA A 70 -5.48 -6.71 0.89
N THR A 71 -5.09 -7.45 -0.15
CA THR A 71 -3.79 -7.36 -0.82
C THR A 71 -3.99 -6.91 -2.28
N LEU A 72 -2.90 -6.58 -2.99
CA LEU A 72 -2.91 -6.07 -4.37
C LEU A 72 -3.02 -7.17 -5.43
#